data_AF-A0A842IKZ6-F1
#
_entry.id   AF-A0A842IKZ6-F1
#
_cell.length_a   1.000
_cell.length_b   1.000
_cell.length_c   1.000
_cell.angle_alpha   90.00
_cell.angle_beta   90.00
_cell.angle_gamma   90.00
#
_symmetry.space_group_name_H-M   'P 1'
#
loop_
_entity.id
_entity.type
_entity.pdbx_description
1 polymer ?
#
loop_
_entity_poly.entity_id
_entity_poly.type
_entity_poly.pdbx_seq_one_letter_code
_entity_poly.pdbx_strand_id
1 'polypeptide(L)'
;MDVGTINQWASLIANLGVLIGIIFLAMELRQNTKNLAAQARATYFSSLADTFRIPAENISLTEAMAKDQSGKELTQAERWQVMAFWTRVQTTVEWGYKELPRSEFLHSLPFQKITYDMMPLYRASWQERESLFDPTFYGFMMKNVFDKGDLENNLDKND
;
A
#
# COMPACT_ATOMS: atom_id res chain seq x y z
N MET A 1 6.20 59.74 -26.97
CA MET A 1 5.64 58.73 -26.05
C MET A 1 6.08 59.15 -24.65
N ASP A 2 5.14 59.44 -23.75
CA ASP A 2 5.46 60.02 -22.44
C ASP A 2 6.04 58.94 -21.50
N VAL A 3 7.13 59.26 -20.81
CA VAL A 3 7.86 58.34 -19.92
C VAL A 3 6.94 57.83 -18.79
N GLY A 4 5.97 58.64 -18.37
CA GLY A 4 4.95 58.24 -17.38
C GLY A 4 4.06 57.10 -17.87
N THR A 5 3.66 57.11 -19.15
CA THR A 5 2.83 56.05 -19.73
C THR A 5 3.62 54.74 -19.84
N ILE A 6 4.91 54.79 -20.19
CA ILE A 6 5.77 53.62 -20.28
C ILE A 6 5.94 52.94 -18.91
N ASN A 7 6.20 53.72 -17.85
CA ASN A 7 6.35 53.17 -16.50
C ASN A 7 5.06 52.52 -15.97
N GLN A 8 3.89 53.06 -16.33
CA GLN A 8 2.62 52.50 -15.91
C GLN A 8 2.34 51.14 -16.58
N TRP A 9 2.62 51.02 -17.89
CA TRP A 9 2.53 49.74 -18.60
C TRP A 9 3.56 48.72 -18.10
N ALA A 10 4.77 49.15 -17.79
CA ALA A 10 5.80 48.28 -17.21
C ALA A 10 5.36 47.70 -15.85
N SER A 11 4.79 48.53 -14.98
CA SER A 11 4.26 48.07 -13.68
C SER A 11 3.07 47.12 -13.84
N LEU A 12 2.17 47.41 -14.78
CA LEU A 12 1.03 46.53 -15.09
C LEU A 12 1.50 45.15 -15.57
N ILE A 13 2.47 45.11 -16.49
CA ILE A 13 3.04 43.86 -17.01
C ILE A 13 3.77 43.11 -15.90
N ALA A 14 4.52 43.80 -15.03
CA ALA A 14 5.20 43.18 -13.91
C ALA A 14 4.21 42.50 -12.94
N ASN A 15 3.15 43.20 -12.54
CA ASN A 15 2.12 42.65 -11.67
C ASN A 15 1.39 41.47 -12.33
N LEU A 16 1.09 41.57 -13.63
CA LEU A 16 0.50 40.47 -14.38
C LEU A 16 1.44 39.26 -14.46
N GLY A 17 2.73 39.48 -14.67
CA GLY A 17 3.75 38.43 -14.67
C GLY A 17 3.85 37.72 -13.32
N VAL A 18 3.79 38.46 -12.21
CA VAL A 18 3.75 37.89 -10.86
C VAL A 18 2.50 37.04 -10.66
N LEU A 19 1.32 37.54 -11.06
CA LEU A 19 0.06 36.78 -10.95
C LEU A 19 0.08 35.49 -11.76
N ILE A 20 0.57 35.56 -13.00
CA ILE A 20 0.77 34.38 -13.85
C ILE A 20 1.73 33.40 -13.16
N GLY A 21 2.86 33.87 -12.64
CA GLY A 21 3.83 33.04 -11.92
C GLY A 21 3.23 32.29 -10.73
N ILE A 22 2.38 32.95 -9.94
CA ILE A 22 1.68 32.30 -8.81
C ILE A 22 0.72 31.21 -9.29
N ILE A 23 -0.03 31.47 -10.38
CA ILE A 23 -0.96 30.50 -10.96
C ILE A 23 -0.19 29.25 -11.45
N PHE A 24 0.92 29.46 -12.16
CA PHE A 24 1.77 28.36 -12.62
C PHE A 24 2.33 27.55 -11.45
N LEU A 25 2.86 28.19 -10.41
CA LEU A 25 3.36 27.50 -9.22
C LEU A 25 2.26 26.66 -8.54
N ALA A 26 1.05 27.20 -8.39
CA ALA A 26 -0.07 26.47 -7.82
C ALA A 26 -0.46 25.25 -8.68
N MET A 27 -0.41 25.37 -10.01
CA MET A 27 -0.63 24.25 -10.92
C MET A 27 0.47 23.19 -10.80
N GLU A 28 1.73 23.59 -10.74
CA GLU A 28 2.88 22.69 -10.59
C GLU A 28 2.83 21.93 -9.27
N LEU A 29 2.49 22.57 -8.15
CA LEU A 29 2.34 21.90 -6.86
C LEU A 29 1.24 20.83 -6.89
N ARG A 30 0.10 21.14 -7.54
CA ARG A 30 -0.99 20.16 -7.72
C ARG A 30 -0.56 18.99 -8.61
N GLN A 31 0.18 19.24 -9.68
CA GLN A 31 0.71 18.19 -10.56
C GLN A 31 1.76 17.35 -9.84
N ASN A 32 2.66 17.97 -9.10
CA ASN A 32 3.70 17.30 -8.32
C ASN A 32 3.09 16.36 -7.28
N THR A 33 2.09 16.83 -6.53
CA THR A 33 1.36 16.01 -5.54
C THR A 33 0.73 14.78 -6.20
N LYS A 34 0.08 14.95 -7.36
CA LYS A 34 -0.50 13.82 -8.12
C LYS A 34 0.57 12.83 -8.59
N ASN A 35 1.72 13.33 -9.05
CA ASN A 35 2.82 12.49 -9.51
C ASN A 35 3.45 11.70 -8.36
N LEU A 36 3.65 12.32 -7.19
CA LEU A 36 4.13 11.62 -5.99
C LEU A 36 3.17 10.51 -5.56
N ALA A 37 1.87 10.79 -5.51
CA ALA A 37 0.87 9.76 -5.22
C ALA A 37 0.85 8.63 -6.26
N ALA A 38 1.05 8.94 -7.54
CA ALA A 38 1.17 7.91 -8.59
C ALA A 38 2.44 7.06 -8.42
N GLN A 39 3.58 7.67 -8.07
CA GLN A 39 4.83 6.97 -7.83
C GLN A 39 4.78 6.07 -6.58
N ALA A 40 4.16 6.54 -5.49
CA ALA A 40 3.94 5.73 -4.28
C ALA A 40 3.11 4.48 -4.60
N ARG A 41 2.00 4.66 -5.34
CA ARG A 41 1.17 3.54 -5.82
C ARG A 41 1.95 2.57 -6.71
N ALA A 42 2.69 3.08 -7.70
CA ALA A 42 3.49 2.23 -8.59
C ALA A 42 4.56 1.42 -7.81
N THR A 43 5.22 2.07 -6.84
CA THR A 43 6.23 1.42 -5.99
C THR A 43 5.60 0.34 -5.13
N TYR A 44 4.44 0.59 -4.52
CA TYR A 44 3.70 -0.41 -3.75
C TYR A 44 3.34 -1.62 -4.61
N PHE A 45 2.71 -1.41 -5.78
CA PHE A 45 2.28 -2.52 -6.63
C PHE A 45 3.47 -3.28 -7.23
N SER A 46 4.60 -2.62 -7.51
CA SER A 46 5.84 -3.29 -7.88
C SER A 46 6.37 -4.17 -6.75
N SER A 47 6.41 -3.66 -5.51
CA SER A 47 6.84 -4.42 -4.33
C SER A 47 5.94 -5.64 -4.07
N LEU A 48 4.63 -5.47 -4.27
CA LEU A 48 3.66 -6.55 -4.16
C LEU A 48 3.90 -7.63 -5.23
N ALA A 49 4.06 -7.22 -6.49
CA ALA A 49 4.36 -8.13 -7.60
C ALA A 49 5.68 -8.89 -7.36
N ASP A 50 6.73 -8.18 -6.93
CA ASP A 50 8.02 -8.80 -6.60
C ASP A 50 7.91 -9.79 -5.44
N THR A 51 7.08 -9.49 -4.44
CA THR A 51 6.83 -10.42 -3.34
C THR A 51 6.20 -11.71 -3.86
N PHE A 52 5.13 -11.65 -4.66
CA PHE A 52 4.49 -12.85 -5.20
C PHE A 52 5.28 -13.56 -6.32
N ARG A 53 6.26 -12.88 -6.92
CA ARG A 53 7.21 -13.51 -7.85
C ARG A 53 8.12 -14.52 -7.15
N ILE A 54 8.44 -14.32 -5.86
CA ILE A 54 9.33 -15.20 -5.09
C ILE A 54 8.88 -16.67 -5.11
N PRO A 55 7.63 -17.03 -4.71
CA PRO A 55 7.19 -18.42 -4.77
C PRO A 55 7.09 -18.92 -6.22
N ALA A 56 6.69 -18.08 -7.17
CA ALA A 56 6.58 -18.47 -8.58
C ALA A 56 7.93 -18.92 -9.18
N GLU A 57 9.04 -18.35 -8.71
CA GLU A 57 10.39 -18.68 -9.18
C GLU A 57 11.13 -19.67 -8.27
N ASN A 58 10.59 -19.96 -7.08
CA ASN A 58 11.20 -20.85 -6.10
C ASN A 58 10.29 -22.06 -5.83
N ILE A 59 10.55 -23.15 -6.55
CA ILE A 59 9.79 -24.41 -6.43
C ILE A 59 9.81 -24.94 -4.99
N SER A 60 10.96 -24.91 -4.31
CA SER A 60 11.07 -25.41 -2.94
C SER A 60 10.21 -24.63 -1.95
N LEU A 61 10.15 -23.30 -2.08
CA LEU A 61 9.23 -22.50 -1.27
C LEU A 61 7.76 -22.83 -1.61
N THR A 62 7.43 -22.98 -2.88
CA THR A 62 6.07 -23.33 -3.31
C THR A 62 5.64 -24.70 -2.77
N GLU A 63 6.52 -25.70 -2.78
CA GLU A 63 6.27 -27.01 -2.19
C GLU A 63 6.07 -26.92 -0.66
N ALA A 64 6.89 -26.11 0.03
CA ALA A 64 6.74 -25.85 1.46
C ALA A 64 5.40 -25.16 1.79
N MET A 65 4.99 -24.18 0.98
CA MET A 65 3.69 -23.52 1.14
C MET A 65 2.52 -24.49 0.89
N ALA A 66 2.64 -25.40 -0.09
CA ALA A 66 1.63 -26.43 -0.32
C ALA A 66 1.56 -27.44 0.85
N LYS A 67 2.69 -27.77 1.48
CA LYS A 67 2.71 -28.58 2.71
C LYS A 67 2.01 -27.86 3.86
N ASP A 68 2.31 -26.58 4.09
CA ASP A 68 1.65 -25.74 5.09
C ASP A 68 0.13 -25.74 4.90
N GLN A 69 -0.32 -25.43 3.67
CA GLN A 69 -1.72 -25.40 3.32
C GLN A 69 -2.44 -26.75 3.53
N SER A 70 -1.76 -27.87 3.25
CA SER A 70 -2.32 -29.22 3.41
C SER A 70 -2.15 -29.81 4.81
N GLY A 71 -1.54 -29.07 5.74
CA GLY A 71 -1.26 -29.54 7.10
C GLY A 71 -0.21 -30.64 7.18
N LYS A 72 0.60 -30.82 6.13
CA LYS A 72 1.73 -31.76 6.15
C LYS A 72 2.87 -31.19 6.98
N GLU A 73 3.68 -32.08 7.55
CA GLU A 73 4.85 -31.67 8.32
C GLU A 73 5.85 -30.91 7.44
N LEU A 74 6.30 -29.75 7.94
CA LEU A 74 7.39 -28.99 7.37
C LEU A 74 8.66 -29.28 8.16
N THR A 75 9.78 -29.43 7.45
CA THR A 75 11.10 -29.32 8.08
C THR A 75 11.29 -27.92 8.67
N GLN A 76 12.24 -27.78 9.59
CA GLN A 76 12.55 -26.48 10.19
C GLN A 76 12.93 -25.42 9.14
N ALA A 77 13.72 -25.81 8.13
CA ALA A 77 14.15 -24.91 7.07
C ALA A 77 12.96 -24.44 6.20
N GLU A 78 12.06 -25.36 5.82
CA GLU A 78 10.84 -25.02 5.08
C GLU A 78 9.95 -24.07 5.90
N ARG A 79 9.75 -24.36 7.19
CA ARG A 79 8.98 -23.49 8.09
C ARG A 79 9.55 -22.08 8.13
N TRP A 80 10.87 -21.94 8.24
CA TRP A 80 11.54 -20.64 8.25
C TRP A 80 11.37 -19.88 6.94
N GLN A 81 11.50 -20.56 5.79
CA GLN A 81 11.29 -19.93 4.49
C GLN A 81 9.86 -19.42 4.32
N VAL A 82 8.86 -20.23 4.67
CA VAL A 82 7.44 -19.84 4.59
C VAL A 82 7.13 -18.69 5.55
N MET A 83 7.62 -18.73 6.79
CA MET A 83 7.43 -17.64 7.77
C MET A 83 8.11 -16.33 7.32
N ALA A 84 9.30 -16.40 6.73
CA ALA A 84 9.99 -15.24 6.19
C ALA A 84 9.23 -14.63 5.00
N PHE A 85 8.67 -15.47 4.13
CA PHE A 85 7.80 -15.03 3.04
C PHE A 85 6.55 -14.32 3.58
N TRP A 86 5.81 -14.93 4.50
CA TRP A 86 4.61 -14.31 5.07
C TRP A 86 4.89 -13.04 5.85
N THR A 87 6.02 -12.97 6.54
CA THR A 87 6.54 -11.74 7.14
C THR A 87 6.67 -10.62 6.11
N ARG A 88 7.26 -10.92 4.93
CA ARG A 88 7.39 -9.95 3.85
C ARG A 88 6.03 -9.51 3.30
N VAL A 89 5.10 -10.46 3.12
CA VAL A 89 3.73 -10.17 2.67
C VAL A 89 3.03 -9.23 3.65
N GLN A 90 3.00 -9.57 4.93
CA GLN A 90 2.34 -8.76 5.96
C GLN A 90 2.95 -7.37 6.08
N THR A 91 4.28 -7.28 6.01
CA THR A 91 4.96 -5.98 5.99
C THR A 91 4.52 -5.18 4.77
N THR A 92 4.53 -5.77 3.57
CA THR A 92 4.10 -5.09 2.34
C THR A 92 2.65 -4.59 2.46
N VAL A 93 1.76 -5.40 3.05
CA VAL A 93 0.36 -5.01 3.28
C VAL A 93 0.25 -3.85 4.25
N GLU A 94 1.03 -3.83 5.33
CA GLU A 94 1.09 -2.68 6.25
C GLU A 94 1.56 -1.40 5.54
N TRP A 95 2.55 -1.50 4.65
CA TRP A 95 2.96 -0.36 3.81
C TRP A 95 1.83 0.10 2.89
N GLY A 96 1.06 -0.83 2.32
CA GLY A 96 -0.14 -0.51 1.55
C GLY A 96 -1.18 0.25 2.35
N TYR A 97 -1.38 -0.13 3.61
CA TYR A 97 -2.30 0.57 4.52
C TYR A 97 -1.88 2.02 4.77
N LYS A 98 -0.58 2.28 4.87
CA LYS A 98 -0.02 3.62 5.16
C LYS A 98 0.01 4.54 3.94
N GLU A 99 0.32 3.98 2.77
CA GLU A 99 0.65 4.78 1.58
C GLU A 99 -0.48 4.88 0.55
N LEU A 100 -1.40 3.92 0.51
CA LEU A 100 -2.47 3.92 -0.49
C LEU A 100 -3.69 4.74 -0.04
N PRO A 101 -4.44 5.32 -1.00
CA PRO A 101 -5.79 5.75 -0.74
C PRO A 101 -6.62 4.61 -0.13
N ARG A 102 -7.49 4.96 0.82
CA ARG A 102 -8.24 3.95 1.58
C ARG A 102 -9.04 3.01 0.67
N SER A 103 -9.75 3.55 -0.31
CA SER A 103 -10.52 2.78 -1.29
C SER A 103 -9.66 1.75 -2.03
N GLU A 104 -8.45 2.13 -2.44
CA GLU A 104 -7.52 1.24 -3.13
C GLU A 104 -7.01 0.11 -2.21
N PHE A 105 -6.68 0.43 -0.96
CA PHE A 105 -6.23 -0.56 0.01
C PHE A 105 -7.30 -1.62 0.33
N LEU A 106 -8.58 -1.22 0.40
CA LEU A 106 -9.68 -2.13 0.71
C LEU A 106 -9.81 -3.30 -0.29
N HIS A 107 -9.39 -3.13 -1.54
CA HIS A 107 -9.37 -4.21 -2.53
C HIS A 107 -8.42 -5.36 -2.17
N SER A 108 -7.46 -5.14 -1.27
CA SER A 108 -6.56 -6.20 -0.82
C SER A 108 -7.19 -7.14 0.22
N LEU A 109 -8.21 -6.70 0.96
CA LEU A 109 -8.72 -7.41 2.13
C LEU A 109 -9.28 -8.81 1.85
N PRO A 110 -10.03 -9.05 0.75
CA PRO A 110 -10.51 -10.40 0.44
C PRO A 110 -9.36 -11.39 0.30
N PHE A 111 -8.27 -10.99 -0.37
CA PHE A 111 -7.08 -11.82 -0.50
C PHE A 111 -6.42 -12.09 0.86
N GLN A 112 -6.31 -11.07 1.71
CA GLN A 112 -5.76 -11.23 3.07
C GLN A 112 -6.58 -12.22 3.90
N LYS A 113 -7.91 -12.17 3.79
CA LYS A 113 -8.79 -13.08 4.52
C LYS A 113 -8.64 -14.51 4.04
N ILE A 114 -8.73 -14.73 2.72
CA ILE A 114 -8.56 -16.05 2.12
C ILE A 114 -7.21 -16.64 2.53
N THR A 115 -6.14 -15.85 2.47
CA THR A 115 -4.80 -16.29 2.86
C THR A 115 -4.75 -16.68 4.34
N TYR A 116 -5.34 -15.89 5.22
CA TYR A 116 -5.40 -16.19 6.65
C TYR A 116 -6.17 -17.46 6.98
N ASP A 117 -7.25 -17.72 6.24
CA ASP A 117 -8.06 -18.93 6.42
C ASP A 117 -7.40 -20.18 5.84
N MET A 118 -6.63 -20.04 4.76
CA MET A 118 -6.02 -21.16 4.05
C MET A 118 -4.60 -21.52 4.50
N MET A 119 -3.84 -20.57 5.07
CA MET A 119 -2.40 -20.72 5.34
C MET A 119 -2.09 -20.68 6.84
N PRO A 120 -1.87 -21.83 7.50
CA PRO A 120 -1.60 -21.88 8.93
C PRO A 120 -0.38 -21.05 9.36
N LEU A 121 0.73 -21.06 8.61
CA LEU A 121 1.90 -20.25 8.96
C LEU A 121 1.70 -18.75 8.68
N TYR A 122 0.79 -18.35 7.78
CA TYR A 122 0.40 -16.94 7.67
C TYR A 122 -0.29 -16.46 8.95
N ARG A 123 -1.21 -17.27 9.48
CA ARG A 123 -1.88 -16.99 10.75
C ARG A 123 -0.91 -16.98 11.92
N ALA A 124 -0.03 -17.98 12.01
CA ALA A 124 0.97 -18.06 13.07
C ALA A 124 1.94 -16.86 13.02
N SER A 125 2.46 -16.51 11.84
CA SER A 125 3.33 -15.32 11.69
C SER A 125 2.66 -14.02 12.07
N TRP A 126 1.36 -13.86 11.79
CA TRP A 126 0.60 -12.69 12.24
C TRP A 126 0.56 -12.61 13.78
N GLN A 127 0.20 -13.71 14.44
CA GLN A 127 0.09 -13.79 15.91
C GLN A 127 1.43 -13.56 16.61
N GLU A 128 2.51 -14.13 16.08
CA GLU A 128 3.87 -13.94 16.63
C GLU A 128 4.36 -12.49 16.53
N ARG A 129 3.75 -11.69 15.64
CA ARG A 129 4.21 -10.34 15.28
C ARG A 129 3.25 -9.21 15.65
N GLU A 130 2.18 -9.51 16.41
CA GLU A 130 1.19 -8.53 16.86
C GLU A 130 1.83 -7.24 17.42
N SER A 131 2.84 -7.39 18.28
CA SER A 131 3.54 -6.26 18.91
C SER A 131 4.42 -5.43 17.97
N LEU A 132 4.70 -5.92 16.76
CA LEU A 132 5.58 -5.25 15.80
C LEU A 132 4.80 -4.41 14.78
N PHE A 133 3.51 -4.67 14.61
CA PHE A 133 2.67 -3.93 13.69
C PHE A 133 2.31 -2.55 14.23
N ASP A 134 2.11 -1.59 13.34
CA ASP A 134 1.45 -0.34 13.72
C ASP A 134 0.07 -0.62 14.36
N PRO A 135 -0.24 -0.05 15.54
CA PRO A 135 -1.48 -0.37 16.25
C PRO A 135 -2.76 -0.07 15.46
N THR A 136 -2.74 0.97 14.61
CA THR A 136 -3.89 1.36 13.79
C THR A 136 -4.11 0.38 12.64
N PHE A 137 -3.02 -0.10 12.05
CA PHE A 137 -3.05 -1.17 11.05
C PHE A 137 -3.52 -2.48 11.69
N TYR A 138 -2.94 -2.88 12.82
CA TYR A 138 -3.29 -4.11 13.52
C TYR A 138 -4.78 -4.13 13.88
N GLY A 139 -5.29 -3.10 14.55
CA GLY A 139 -6.69 -3.00 14.92
C GLY A 139 -7.63 -3.01 13.70
N PHE A 140 -7.21 -2.38 12.60
CA PHE A 140 -7.97 -2.42 11.36
C PHE A 140 -8.04 -3.83 10.77
N MET A 141 -6.91 -4.54 10.66
CA MET A 141 -6.87 -5.88 10.11
C MET A 141 -7.62 -6.89 10.97
N MET A 142 -7.53 -6.75 12.31
CA MET A 142 -8.32 -7.56 13.23
C MET A 142 -9.82 -7.40 12.95
N LYS A 143 -10.31 -6.16 12.88
CA LYS A 143 -11.73 -5.89 12.62
C LYS A 143 -12.22 -6.38 11.26
N ASN A 144 -11.41 -6.27 10.21
CA ASN A 144 -11.89 -6.44 8.83
C ASN A 144 -11.45 -7.73 8.16
N VAL A 145 -10.45 -8.44 8.70
CA VAL A 145 -9.89 -9.62 8.05
C VAL A 145 -9.98 -10.84 8.97
N PHE A 146 -9.57 -10.67 10.22
CA PHE A 146 -9.29 -11.80 11.11
C PHE A 146 -10.41 -12.12 12.11
N ASP A 147 -11.22 -11.12 12.49
CA ASP A 147 -12.43 -11.36 13.27
C ASP A 147 -13.53 -11.93 12.37
N LYS A 148 -14.31 -12.88 12.88
CA LYS A 148 -15.28 -13.66 12.07
C LYS A 148 -16.58 -12.91 11.75
N GLY A 149 -16.73 -11.68 12.24
CA GLY A 149 -17.89 -10.83 11.95
C GLY A 149 -17.61 -9.83 10.83
N ASP A 150 -18.43 -9.88 9.78
CA ASP A 150 -18.74 -8.74 8.91
C ASP A 150 -17.65 -8.22 7.95
N LEU A 151 -17.21 -9.05 6.99
CA LEU A 151 -16.70 -8.48 5.73
C LEU A 151 -17.83 -7.89 4.86
N GLU A 152 -19.04 -8.44 4.94
CA GLU A 152 -20.15 -8.06 4.05
C GLU A 152 -20.74 -6.67 4.37
N ASN A 153 -20.60 -6.15 5.60
CA ASN A 153 -21.19 -4.87 6.00
C ASN A 153 -20.27 -3.65 5.83
N ASN A 154 -18.98 -3.84 5.50
CA ASN A 154 -17.97 -2.77 5.54
C ASN A 154 -17.54 -2.26 4.16
N LEU A 155 -17.91 -2.94 3.07
CA LEU A 155 -17.64 -2.49 1.70
C LEU A 155 -18.69 -1.48 1.20
N ASP A 156 -19.93 -1.52 1.72
CA ASP A 156 -21.03 -0.66 1.27
C ASP A 156 -21.15 0.70 2.01
N LYS A 157 -20.28 0.98 2.99
CA LYS A 157 -20.43 2.15 3.88
C LYS A 157 -19.42 3.27 3.66
N ASN A 158 -18.54 3.17 2.66
CA ASN A 158 -17.45 4.14 2.45
C ASN A 158 -17.45 4.77 1.04
N ASP A 159 -18.58 4.76 0.34
CA ASP A 159 -18.84 5.62 -0.84
C ASP A 159 -19.47 6.96 -0.43
#